data_AF-A0A0R2THU4-F1
#
_entry.id   AF-A0A0R2THU4-F1
#
_cell.length_a   1.000
_cell.length_b   1.000
_cell.length_c   1.000
_cell.angle_alpha   90.00
_cell.angle_beta   90.00
_cell.angle_gamma   90.00
#
_symmetry.space_group_name_H-M   'P 1'
#
loop_
_entity.id
_entity.type
_entity.pdbx_description
1 polymer ?
#
loop_
_entity_poly.entity_id
_entity_poly.type
_entity_poly.pdbx_seq_one_letter_code
_entity_poly.pdbx_strand_id
1 'polypeptide(L)' 'MDEADLKPGQVVLIKAFDDVCEHTFVIDEVYDDFVTGKALTGPLAGEYGEPEIEMILKILG' A
#
# COMPACT_ATOMS: atom_id res chain seq x y z
N MET A 1 12.06 -2.90 -5.03
CA MET A 1 11.86 -2.92 -3.58
C MET A 1 11.52 -4.35 -3.25
N ASP A 2 12.29 -4.97 -2.37
CA ASP A 2 12.15 -6.38 -2.07
C ASP A 2 11.02 -6.57 -1.05
N GLU A 3 10.17 -7.58 -1.23
CA GLU A 3 9.08 -7.92 -0.32
C GLU A 3 9.55 -8.05 1.13
N ALA A 4 10.79 -8.49 1.33
CA ALA A 4 11.42 -8.67 2.64
C ALA A 4 11.48 -7.39 3.51
N ASP A 5 11.32 -6.20 2.92
CA ASP A 5 11.28 -4.93 3.64
C ASP A 5 9.87 -4.53 4.13
N LEU A 6 8.82 -5.20 3.62
CA LEU A 6 7.42 -4.91 3.96
C LEU A 6 7.00 -5.65 5.23
N LYS A 7 6.30 -4.93 6.12
CA LYS A 7 5.83 -5.46 7.39
C LYS A 7 4.44 -4.92 7.74
N PRO A 8 3.63 -5.74 8.43
CA PRO A 8 2.42 -5.26 9.09
C PRO A 8 2.66 -4.00 9.92
N GLY A 9 1.75 -3.04 9.80
CA GLY A 9 1.77 -1.75 10.49
C GLY A 9 2.57 -0.64 9.80
N GLN A 10 3.31 -0.96 8.73
CA GLN A 10 4.05 0.06 7.98
C GLN A 10 3.15 0.89 7.07
N VAL A 11 3.56 2.12 6.81
CA VAL A 11 2.88 3.00 5.87
C VAL A 11 3.68 3.08 4.58
N VAL A 12 3.04 2.79 3.46
CA VAL A 12 3.63 2.83 2.12
C VAL A 12 2.93 3.85 1.24
N LEU A 13 3.64 4.35 0.24
CA LEU A 13 3.07 5.19 -0.81
C LEU A 13 2.74 4.30 -2.02
N ILE A 14 1.47 4.27 -2.39
CA ILE A 14 0.99 3.56 -3.59
C ILE A 14 1.00 4.53 -4.77
N LYS A 15 1.51 4.07 -5.92
CA LYS A 15 1.51 4.83 -7.17
C LYS A 15 0.08 5.15 -7.61
N ALA A 16 -0.11 6.22 -8.36
CA ALA A 16 -1.39 6.47 -9.01
C ALA A 16 -1.72 5.34 -9.98
N PHE A 17 -2.97 4.87 -9.96
CA PHE A 17 -3.45 3.83 -10.87
C PHE A 17 -4.92 4.10 -11.19
N ASP A 18 -5.34 3.67 -12.39
CA ASP A 18 -6.71 3.88 -12.87
C ASP A 18 -7.10 5.38 -12.76
N ASP A 19 -8.10 5.72 -11.95
CA ASP A 19 -8.51 7.10 -11.63
C ASP A 19 -8.15 7.54 -10.19
N VAL A 20 -7.29 6.78 -9.51
CA VAL A 20 -6.88 7.02 -8.12
C VAL A 20 -5.51 7.68 -8.08
N CYS A 21 -5.44 8.86 -7.46
CA CYS A 21 -4.18 9.55 -7.20
C CYS A 21 -3.26 8.72 -6.30
N GLU A 22 -1.97 9.07 -6.30
CA GLU A 22 -1.03 8.54 -5.31
C GLU A 22 -1.57 8.75 -3.90
N HIS A 23 -1.52 7.70 -3.10
CA HIS A 23 -2.06 7.73 -1.76
C HIS A 23 -1.26 6.84 -0.82
N THR A 24 -1.36 7.14 0.46
CA THR A 24 -0.74 6.37 1.51
C THR A 24 -1.62 5.21 1.94
N PHE A 25 -0.99 4.10 2.29
CA PHE A 25 -1.64 2.85 2.64
C PHE A 25 -0.92 2.23 3.83
N VAL A 26 -1.68 1.80 4.84
CA VAL A 26 -1.13 1.04 5.98
C VAL A 26 -1.30 -0.45 5.72
N ILE A 27 -0.20 -1.19 5.87
CA ILE A 27 -0.17 -2.64 5.68
C ILE A 27 -0.75 -3.32 6.92
N ASP A 28 -1.64 -4.27 6.72
CA ASP A 28 -2.16 -5.18 7.76
C ASP A 28 -1.46 -6.55 7.63
N GLU A 29 -1.45 -7.13 6.42
CA GLU A 29 -0.75 -8.38 6.13
C GLU A 29 0.08 -8.29 4.83
N VAL A 30 1.12 -9.12 4.74
CA VAL A 30 2.02 -9.22 3.58
C VAL A 30 1.95 -10.65 3.04
N TYR A 31 1.71 -10.77 1.73
CA TYR A 31 1.70 -12.02 0.98
C TYR A 31 2.79 -11.97 -0.11
N ASP A 32 3.06 -13.10 -0.79
CA ASP A 32 4.15 -13.26 -1.77
C ASP A 32 4.12 -12.30 -3.00
N ASP A 33 2.99 -11.63 -3.27
CA ASP A 33 2.85 -10.73 -4.44
C ASP A 33 2.09 -9.44 -4.13
N PHE A 34 1.40 -9.37 -2.98
CA PHE A 34 0.54 -8.23 -2.63
C PHE A 34 0.51 -8.02 -1.11
N VAL A 35 0.08 -6.83 -0.72
CA VAL A 35 -0.18 -6.50 0.69
C VAL A 35 -1.65 -6.19 0.88
N THR A 36 -2.14 -6.41 2.09
CA THR A 36 -3.48 -6.01 2.48
C THR A 36 -3.44 -4.89 3.49
N GLY A 37 -4.57 -4.22 3.69
CA GLY A 37 -4.68 -3.16 4.69
C GLY A 37 -5.60 -2.05 4.25
N LYS A 38 -5.32 -0.81 4.65
CA LYS A 38 -6.23 0.32 4.42
C LYS A 38 -5.54 1.53 3.83
N ALA A 39 -6.22 2.19 2.89
CA ALA A 39 -5.80 3.49 2.42
C ALA A 39 -6.00 4.54 3.52
N LEU A 40 -4.98 5.36 3.75
CA LEU A 40 -4.98 6.42 4.75
C LEU A 40 -5.34 7.78 4.16
N THR A 41 -5.09 7.97 2.86
CA THR A 41 -5.32 9.23 2.14
C THR A 41 -5.90 8.97 0.75
N GLY A 42 -6.26 10.05 0.04
CA GLY A 42 -6.83 9.95 -1.30
C GLY A 42 -8.32 9.60 -1.30
N PRO A 43 -8.88 9.33 -2.49
CA PRO A 43 -10.32 9.02 -2.64
C PRO A 43 -10.73 7.71 -1.95
N LEU A 44 -9.78 6.81 -1.71
CA LEU A 44 -10.01 5.52 -1.04
C LEU A 44 -9.77 5.58 0.49
N ALA A 45 -9.57 6.76 1.08
CA ALA A 45 -9.23 6.86 2.50
C ALA A 45 -10.26 6.15 3.41
N GLY A 46 -9.77 5.19 4.21
CA GLY A 46 -10.56 4.32 5.09
C GLY A 46 -11.00 3.00 4.45
N GLU A 47 -10.88 2.85 3.14
CA GLU A 47 -11.22 1.61 2.43
C GLU A 47 -10.13 0.56 2.59
N TYR A 48 -10.55 -0.71 2.66
CA TYR A 48 -9.66 -1.85 2.64
C TYR A 48 -9.25 -2.15 1.20
N GLY A 49 -7.97 -2.48 0.99
CA GLY A 49 -7.43 -2.77 -0.33
C GLY A 49 -6.38 -3.86 -0.29
N GLU A 50 -6.04 -4.35 -1.47
CA GLU A 50 -5.08 -5.43 -1.69
C GLU A 50 -4.09 -5.05 -2.82
N PRO A 51 -3.34 -3.94 -2.69
CA PRO A 51 -2.43 -3.50 -3.75
C PRO A 51 -1.26 -4.47 -3.94
N GLU A 52 -0.89 -4.71 -5.19
CA GLU A 52 0.32 -5.48 -5.54
C GLU A 52 1.57 -4.77 -5.02
N ILE A 53 2.59 -5.54 -4.64
CA ILE A 53 3.86 -4.99 -4.13
C ILE A 53 4.52 -4.08 -5.16
N GLU A 54 4.36 -4.38 -6.46
CA GLU A 54 4.83 -3.56 -7.58
C GLU A 54 4.16 -2.17 -7.68
N MET A 55 3.08 -1.93 -6.94
CA MET A 55 2.45 -0.61 -6.85
C MET A 55 3.07 0.29 -5.77
N ILE A 56 3.86 -0.28 -4.86
CA ILE A 56 4.49 0.45 -3.77
C ILE A 56 5.70 1.23 -4.31
N LEU A 57 5.64 2.55 -4.20
CA LEU A 57 6.73 3.45 -4.61
C LEU A 57 7.82 3.54 -3.54
N LYS A 58 7.44 3.57 -2.26
CA LYS A 58 8.36 3.64 -1.11
C LYS A 58 7.65 3.41 0.22
N ILE A 59 8.42 3.04 1.24
CA ILE A 59 8.01 3.00 2.66
C ILE A 59 8.17 4.40 3.27
N LEU A 60 7.21 4.81 4.09
CA LEU A 60 7.18 6.10 4.81
C LEU A 60 7.39 5.97 6.33
N GLY A 61 7.18 4.77 6.91
CA GLY A 61 7.36 4.49 8.33
C GLY A 61 7.19 3.02 8.65
#